data_AF-A0A7C6BMC0-F1
#
_entry.id   AF-A0A7C6BMC0-F1
#
_cell.length_a   1.000
_cell.length_b   1.000
_cell.length_c   1.000
_cell.angle_alpha   90.00
_cell.angle_beta   90.00
_cell.angle_gamma   90.00
#
_symmetry.space_group_name_H-M   'P 1'
#
loop_
_entity.id
_entity.type
_entity.pdbx_description
1 polymer ?
#
loop_
_entity_poly.entity_id
_entity_poly.type
_entity_poly.pdbx_seq_one_letter_code
_entity_poly.pdbx_strand_id
1 'polypeptide(L)'
;MSETRSAKNYFAHGGNELVVGGKLTFLPGAAVEGADGLFDLPTAGSGTVLPFLADSTATTVAQLREDYNRLLGALRAAGLMEAGDP
;
A
#
# COMPACT_ATOMS: atom_id res chain seq x y z
N MET A 1 -9.17 16.06 -45.31
CA MET A 1 -8.03 15.41 -44.65
C MET A 1 -8.25 15.52 -43.14
N SER A 2 -8.75 14.46 -42.49
CA SER A 2 -8.91 14.45 -41.04
C SER A 2 -7.55 14.09 -40.44
N GLU A 3 -6.91 15.00 -39.71
CA GLU A 3 -5.72 14.66 -38.95
C GLU A 3 -6.14 13.80 -37.76
N THR A 4 -5.97 12.48 -37.87
CA THR A 4 -6.15 11.55 -36.76
C THR A 4 -5.07 11.81 -35.71
N ARG A 5 -5.34 12.74 -34.79
CA ARG A 5 -4.51 12.94 -33.60
C ARG A 5 -4.95 11.92 -32.56
N SER A 6 -4.19 10.83 -32.42
CA SER A 6 -4.31 9.96 -31.24
C SER A 6 -3.71 10.72 -30.05
N ALA A 7 -4.51 11.59 -29.45
CA ALA A 7 -4.16 12.14 -28.15
C ALA A 7 -4.18 10.95 -27.17
N LYS A 8 -3.00 10.58 -26.66
CA LYS A 8 -2.91 9.50 -25.67
C LYS A 8 -3.75 9.78 -24.43
N ASN A 9 -4.03 11.06 -24.16
CA ASN A 9 -4.86 11.49 -23.05
C ASN A 9 -6.12 12.17 -23.59
N TYR A 10 -7.29 11.77 -23.10
CA TYR A 10 -8.58 12.30 -23.54
C TYR A 10 -9.62 12.23 -22.42
N PHE A 11 -10.61 13.10 -22.49
CA PHE A 11 -11.77 13.03 -21.60
C PHE A 11 -12.82 12.08 -22.16
N ALA A 12 -13.25 11.10 -21.36
CA ALA A 12 -14.31 10.16 -21.68
C ALA A 12 -15.63 10.54 -20.96
N HIS A 13 -16.72 9.86 -21.31
CA HIS A 13 -18.02 9.97 -20.64
C HIS A 13 -18.53 11.41 -20.47
N GLY A 14 -18.36 12.23 -21.51
CA GLY A 14 -18.83 13.62 -21.51
C GLY A 14 -18.03 14.57 -20.63
N GLY A 15 -16.78 14.23 -20.27
CA GLY A 15 -15.91 15.08 -19.46
C GLY A 15 -15.71 14.62 -18.01
N ASN A 16 -16.43 13.58 -17.58
CA ASN A 16 -16.40 13.09 -16.21
C ASN A 16 -15.19 12.22 -15.87
N GLU A 17 -14.49 11.72 -16.89
CA GLU A 17 -13.32 10.86 -16.71
C GLU A 17 -12.17 11.35 -17.58
N LEU A 18 -10.97 11.43 -17.01
CA LEU A 18 -9.75 11.67 -17.76
C LEU A 18 -8.99 10.34 -17.95
N VAL A 19 -8.89 9.88 -19.19
CA VAL A 19 -8.07 8.73 -19.56
C VAL A 19 -6.66 9.20 -19.89
N VAL A 20 -5.64 8.62 -19.25
CA VAL A 20 -4.22 8.93 -19.48
C VAL A 20 -3.51 7.71 -20.07
N GLY A 21 -3.22 7.72 -21.36
CA GLY A 21 -2.55 6.63 -22.10
C GLY A 21 -1.02 6.65 -22.00
N GLY A 22 -0.47 7.30 -20.98
CA GLY A 22 0.97 7.45 -20.75
C GLY A 22 1.30 7.61 -19.26
N LYS A 23 2.55 7.94 -18.95
CA LYS A 23 2.98 8.17 -17.56
C LYS A 23 2.44 9.51 -17.06
N LEU A 24 1.69 9.48 -15.95
CA LEU A 24 1.37 10.67 -15.16
C LEU A 24 2.45 10.84 -14.07
N THR A 25 2.97 12.05 -13.89
CA THR A 25 3.99 12.35 -12.87
C THR A 25 3.63 13.65 -12.17
N PHE A 26 3.47 13.58 -10.85
CA PHE A 26 3.29 14.75 -10.00
C PHE A 26 4.66 15.26 -9.57
N LEU A 27 4.91 16.56 -9.77
CA LEU A 27 6.16 17.19 -9.37
C LEU A 27 6.14 17.54 -7.87
N PRO A 28 7.30 17.72 -7.22
CA PRO A 28 7.36 18.15 -5.83
C PRO A 28 6.55 19.44 -5.61
N GLY A 29 5.71 19.45 -4.57
CA GLY A 29 4.81 20.57 -4.25
C GLY A 29 3.43 20.53 -4.91
N ALA A 30 3.13 19.52 -5.73
CA ALA A 30 1.77 19.31 -6.24
C ALA A 30 0.83 18.87 -5.10
N ALA A 31 -0.35 19.49 -5.03
CA ALA A 31 -1.44 19.06 -4.15
C ALA A 31 -2.51 18.35 -4.99
N VAL A 32 -3.02 17.22 -4.50
CA VAL A 32 -4.14 16.49 -5.12
C VAL A 32 -5.22 16.32 -4.06
N GLU A 33 -6.39 16.88 -4.33
CA GLU A 33 -7.55 16.80 -3.42
C GLU A 33 -8.37 15.53 -3.70
N GLY A 34 -8.87 14.89 -2.64
CA GLY A 34 -9.68 13.67 -2.75
C GLY A 34 -8.92 12.43 -3.19
N ALA A 35 -7.59 12.42 -3.06
CA ALA A 35 -6.73 11.28 -3.38
C ALA A 35 -6.49 10.34 -2.17
N ASP A 36 -7.24 10.52 -1.08
CA ASP A 36 -7.13 9.70 0.13
C ASP A 36 -7.30 8.21 -0.24
N GLY A 37 -6.37 7.34 0.17
CA GLY A 37 -6.40 5.91 -0.18
C GLY A 37 -5.85 5.56 -1.56
N LEU A 38 -5.67 6.52 -2.49
CA LEU A 38 -5.29 6.23 -3.88
C LEU A 38 -3.81 5.80 -4.02
N PHE A 39 -2.95 6.35 -3.15
CA PHE A 39 -1.52 6.01 -3.09
C PHE A 39 -1.16 5.15 -1.88
N ASP A 40 -2.14 4.80 -1.03
CA ASP A 40 -1.95 3.97 0.16
C ASP A 40 -1.91 2.46 -0.17
N LEU A 41 -2.03 2.12 -1.46
CA LEU A 41 -1.74 0.77 -1.92
C LEU A 41 -0.27 0.45 -1.62
N PRO A 42 0.02 -0.69 -0.95
CA PRO A 42 1.40 -1.09 -0.74
C PRO A 42 2.05 -1.25 -2.10
N THR A 43 2.94 -0.31 -2.46
CA THR A 43 3.79 -0.44 -3.64
C THR A 43 4.52 -1.77 -3.48
N ALA A 44 4.45 -2.64 -4.49
CA ALA A 44 5.20 -3.89 -4.50
C ALA A 44 6.69 -3.58 -4.21
N GLY A 45 7.14 -3.87 -2.99
CA GLY A 45 8.50 -3.58 -2.51
C GLY A 45 8.66 -2.43 -1.50
N SER A 46 7.64 -1.62 -1.20
CA SER A 46 7.63 -0.68 -0.05
C SER A 46 7.02 -1.34 1.19
N GLY A 47 7.32 -2.61 1.41
CA GLY A 47 6.79 -3.35 2.56
C GLY A 47 7.19 -2.66 3.87
N THR A 48 6.22 -2.50 4.77
CA THR A 48 6.46 -2.08 6.15
C THR A 48 7.61 -2.91 6.74
N VAL A 49 8.75 -2.27 7.00
CA VAL A 49 9.87 -2.93 7.66
C VAL A 49 9.54 -3.00 9.14
N LEU A 50 9.32 -4.22 9.63
CA LEU A 50 9.10 -4.46 11.04
C LEU A 50 10.37 -4.14 11.83
N PRO A 51 10.26 -3.61 13.07
CA PRO A 51 11.39 -3.53 13.97
C PRO A 51 11.96 -4.93 14.21
N PHE A 52 13.27 -5.00 14.45
CA PHE A 52 13.96 -6.26 14.74
C PHE A 52 13.29 -6.99 15.92
N LEU A 53 12.98 -8.27 15.70
CA LEU A 53 12.54 -9.21 16.73
C LEU A 53 13.61 -10.28 16.85
N ALA A 54 14.16 -10.45 18.06
CA ALA A 54 15.17 -11.47 18.31
C ALA A 54 14.61 -12.88 18.12
N ASP A 55 15.49 -13.82 17.78
CA ASP A 55 15.15 -15.23 17.64
C ASP A 55 14.61 -15.83 18.95
N SER A 56 13.68 -16.76 18.84
CA SER A 56 13.16 -17.49 20.00
C SER A 56 14.24 -18.41 20.57
N THR A 57 14.47 -18.30 21.88
CA THR A 57 15.34 -19.20 22.65
C THR A 57 14.53 -20.13 23.56
N ALA A 58 13.25 -20.34 23.24
CA ALA A 58 12.34 -21.15 24.04
C ALA A 58 12.80 -22.62 24.10
N THR A 59 12.86 -23.18 25.31
CA THR A 59 13.13 -24.62 25.53
C THR A 59 11.88 -25.40 25.94
N THR A 60 10.75 -24.70 26.08
CA THR A 60 9.45 -25.26 26.44
C THR A 60 8.37 -24.78 25.48
N VAL A 61 7.31 -25.59 25.32
CA VAL A 61 6.16 -25.23 24.47
C VAL A 61 5.44 -23.98 25.00
N ALA A 62 5.40 -23.79 26.32
CA ALA A 62 4.77 -22.62 26.93
C ALA A 62 5.48 -21.32 26.52
N GLN A 63 6.82 -21.31 26.57
CA GLN A 63 7.62 -20.17 26.14
C GLN A 63 7.54 -19.93 24.64
N LEU A 64 7.51 -21.00 23.82
CA LEU A 64 7.36 -20.86 22.37
C LEU A 64 6.02 -20.20 22.00
N ARG A 65 4.93 -20.55 22.70
CA ARG A 65 3.62 -19.92 22.51
C ARG A 65 3.66 -18.43 22.83
N GLU A 66 4.37 -18.03 23.87
CA GLU A 66 4.54 -16.62 24.25
C GLU A 66 5.30 -15.85 23.17
N ASP A 67 6.42 -16.39 22.69
CA ASP A 67 7.20 -15.78 21.61
C ASP A 67 6.39 -15.65 20.31
N TYR A 68 5.61 -16.68 19.97
CA TYR A 68 4.73 -16.68 18.81
C TYR A 68 3.63 -15.63 18.91
N ASN A 69 2.94 -15.53 20.04
CA ASN A 69 1.91 -14.52 20.26
C ASN A 69 2.48 -13.09 20.22
N ARG A 70 3.73 -12.90 20.67
CA ARG A 70 4.45 -11.62 20.54
C ARG A 70 4.68 -11.25 19.08
N LEU A 71 5.12 -12.20 18.24
CA LEU A 71 5.27 -11.98 16.80
C LEU A 71 3.94 -11.60 16.15
N LEU A 72 2.87 -12.35 16.44
CA LEU A 72 1.53 -12.03 15.93
C LEU A 72 1.07 -10.62 16.36
N GLY A 73 1.34 -10.22 17.59
CA GLY A 73 1.09 -8.86 18.07
C GLY A 73 1.83 -7.80 17.26
N ALA A 74 3.12 -8.03 16.96
CA ALA A 74 3.92 -7.12 16.16
C ALA A 74 3.39 -6.98 14.72
N LEU A 75 2.96 -8.08 14.10
CA LEU A 75 2.38 -8.07 12.75
C LEU A 75 1.07 -7.27 12.68
N ARG A 76 0.19 -7.44 13.67
CA ARG A 76 -1.06 -6.68 13.77
C ARG A 76 -0.80 -5.19 14.00
N ALA A 77 0.10 -4.86 14.91
CA ALA A 77 0.46 -3.46 15.19
C ALA A 77 1.07 -2.75 13.98
N ALA A 78 1.75 -3.49 13.10
CA ALA A 78 2.31 -2.96 11.85
C ALA A 78 1.31 -2.90 10.69
N GLY A 79 0.04 -3.29 10.91
CA GLY A 79 -0.98 -3.32 9.85
C GLY A 79 -0.76 -4.41 8.80
N LEU A 80 0.08 -5.41 9.09
CA LEU A 80 0.36 -6.55 8.19
C LEU A 80 -0.59 -7.73 8.42
N MET A 81 -1.42 -7.65 9.46
CA MET A 81 -2.42 -8.66 9.83
C MET A 81 -3.62 -7.94 10.45
N GLU A 82 -4.83 -8.42 10.21
CA GLU A 82 -6.05 -7.87 10.83
C GLU A 82 -5.97 -7.92 12.36
N ALA A 83 -6.57 -6.92 13.02
CA ALA A 83 -6.79 -6.98 14.46
C ALA A 83 -7.69 -8.18 14.77
N GLY A 84 -7.21 -9.12 15.59
CA GLY A 84 -8.05 -10.23 16.05
C GLY A 84 -9.21 -9.73 16.90
N ASP A 85 -10.33 -10.44 16.84
CA ASP A 85 -11.48 -10.22 17.74
C ASP A 85 -11.03 -10.45 19.21
N PRO A 86 -11.48 -9.64 20.20
CA PRO A 86 -11.07 -9.75 21.60
C PRO A 86 -11.45 -11.08 22.27
#